data_AF-A0A6C2YUG7-F1
#
_entry.id   AF-A0A6C2YUG7-F1
#
_cell.length_a   1.000
_cell.length_b   1.000
_cell.length_c   1.000
_cell.angle_alpha   90.00
_cell.angle_beta   90.00
_cell.angle_gamma   90.00
#
_symmetry.space_group_name_H-M   'P 1'
#
loop_
_entity.id
_entity.type
_entity.pdbx_description
1 polymer ?
#
loop_
_entity_poly.entity_id
_entity_poly.type
_entity_poly.pdbx_seq_one_letter_code
_entity_poly.pdbx_strand_id
1 'polypeptide(L)'
;MRSLLLGTLAMLLAPLGALAQSESGPVRRIGLGSCIHQEKPQPIWDAIHAAKPEVFLLLGDNIYGDSSDMEVIRKKYQKAKEVPGYAKLFRDCKIQATWDDHDYGRNDAGVEFEGKKGAQQLFCDFLDLPANDPLRKQEGIYNAKMYGPEGKRVQVILLDGRYHRSPIQKGGPENGYLPNTDPDATFLGEAQWKWLEEQLKQPAEVRLIGSGIQVLSEDHPYEKWATIPAERKRLFQLIKDTQAKGVILLSGDRHLAELSVSSDAVGYPLYDLTASGLNQASKTWRAPEKNRYRVGGMPYGDHFGMIDIDWSVADPIIRLQIRDDQGEVTVQQKISLSTLQPRSTARAPRTPTETLPGVLTPAEAFEKRNVRATVEMKVQSTGKGGPFFYLNSERSFRTKTNFTVAIALDDLPEGKDTVTGEKYLNKTIRATGMITQSNNGPRLIIRDLNDLKVNP
;
A
#
# COMPACT_ATOMS: atom_id res chain seq x y z
N MET A 1 -32.61 47.46 56.95
CA MET A 1 -31.99 47.97 55.69
C MET A 1 -30.65 47.30 55.47
N ARG A 2 -30.59 46.26 54.63
CA ARG A 2 -29.36 45.76 53.98
C ARG A 2 -29.79 45.13 52.65
N SER A 3 -29.31 45.72 51.56
CA SER A 3 -29.61 45.37 50.18
C SER A 3 -28.89 44.08 49.77
N LEU A 4 -29.60 43.14 49.13
CA LEU A 4 -28.98 42.04 48.38
C LEU A 4 -29.06 42.38 46.88
N LEU A 5 -27.89 42.48 46.24
CA LEU A 5 -27.77 42.38 44.79
C LEU A 5 -27.87 40.89 44.39
N LEU A 6 -28.84 40.54 43.55
CA LEU A 6 -28.82 39.29 42.78
C LEU A 6 -28.02 39.52 41.49
N GLY A 7 -26.90 38.82 41.33
CA GLY A 7 -26.20 38.68 40.05
C GLY A 7 -26.79 37.51 39.26
N THR A 8 -27.29 37.80 38.06
CA THR A 8 -27.69 36.80 37.06
C THR A 8 -26.46 36.15 36.42
N LEU A 9 -26.28 34.85 36.62
CA LEU A 9 -25.30 34.02 35.90
C LEU A 9 -25.99 33.34 34.73
N ALA A 10 -25.71 33.80 33.51
CA ALA A 10 -26.15 33.14 32.28
C ALA A 10 -25.21 31.96 31.97
N MET A 11 -25.71 30.72 32.07
CA MET A 11 -25.00 29.54 31.57
C MET A 11 -25.19 29.42 30.06
N LEU A 12 -24.12 29.60 29.30
CA LEU A 12 -24.04 29.17 27.89
C LEU A 12 -23.97 27.64 27.84
N LEU A 13 -25.03 27.00 27.35
CA LEU A 13 -25.02 25.61 26.91
C LEU A 13 -24.36 25.54 25.53
N ALA A 14 -23.09 25.11 25.50
CA ALA A 14 -22.45 24.70 24.25
C ALA A 14 -23.04 23.34 23.81
N PRO A 15 -23.29 23.13 22.50
CA PRO A 15 -23.72 21.82 22.02
C PRO A 15 -22.54 20.85 22.14
N LEU A 16 -22.67 19.85 23.01
CA LEU A 16 -21.78 18.69 22.99
C LEU A 16 -21.96 17.99 21.63
N GLY A 17 -20.98 18.17 20.74
CA GLY A 17 -20.83 17.31 19.58
C GLY A 17 -20.76 15.87 20.06
N ALA A 18 -21.57 15.00 19.48
CA ALA A 18 -21.52 13.57 19.72
C ALA A 18 -20.11 13.08 19.36
N LEU A 19 -19.27 12.84 20.36
CA LEU A 19 -18.05 12.07 20.21
C LEU A 19 -18.50 10.67 19.78
N ALA A 20 -18.27 10.33 18.52
CA ALA A 20 -18.44 8.99 18.01
C ALA A 20 -17.69 8.03 18.93
N GLN A 21 -18.45 7.14 19.57
CA GLN A 21 -17.94 6.14 20.50
C GLN A 21 -16.90 5.28 19.75
N SER A 22 -15.63 5.36 20.14
CA SER A 22 -14.59 4.58 19.48
C SER A 22 -14.85 3.11 19.75
N GLU A 23 -15.02 2.33 18.68
CA GLU A 23 -15.06 0.89 18.81
C GLU A 23 -13.71 0.39 19.32
N SER A 24 -13.73 -0.21 20.51
CA SER A 24 -12.67 -0.10 21.51
C SER A 24 -11.43 -0.98 21.27
N GLY A 25 -11.32 -1.62 20.10
CA GLY A 25 -10.25 -2.60 19.80
C GLY A 25 -9.53 -2.29 18.48
N PRO A 26 -8.23 -2.63 18.37
CA PRO A 26 -7.51 -2.59 17.09
C PRO A 26 -8.17 -3.53 16.07
N VAL A 27 -8.46 -3.01 14.88
CA VAL A 27 -8.87 -3.84 13.73
C VAL A 27 -7.68 -4.66 13.25
N ARG A 28 -7.90 -5.94 12.96
CA ARG A 28 -6.88 -6.90 12.55
C ARG A 28 -7.18 -7.54 11.20
N ARG A 29 -8.44 -7.65 10.81
CA ARG A 29 -8.84 -8.36 9.59
C ARG A 29 -9.77 -7.51 8.74
N ILE A 30 -9.29 -7.14 7.57
CA ILE A 30 -10.01 -6.29 6.62
C ILE A 30 -10.14 -7.07 5.32
N GLY A 31 -11.36 -7.36 4.91
CA GLY A 31 -11.66 -7.96 3.61
C GLY A 31 -11.87 -6.87 2.56
N LEU A 32 -11.64 -7.19 1.28
CA LEU A 32 -11.94 -6.30 0.17
C LEU A 32 -12.33 -7.07 -1.09
N GLY A 33 -13.11 -6.43 -1.96
CA GLY A 33 -13.42 -6.97 -3.28
C GLY A 33 -14.20 -6.00 -4.16
N SER A 34 -14.22 -6.28 -5.45
CA SER A 34 -15.03 -5.59 -6.46
C SER A 34 -15.60 -6.59 -7.47
N CYS A 35 -16.46 -6.10 -8.37
CA CYS A 35 -16.99 -6.84 -9.52
C CYS A 35 -17.82 -8.06 -9.11
N ILE A 36 -19.01 -7.78 -8.56
CA ILE A 36 -19.99 -8.75 -8.09
C ILE A 36 -21.33 -8.55 -8.80
N HIS A 37 -21.67 -9.49 -9.69
CA HIS A 37 -22.93 -9.45 -10.43
C HIS A 37 -24.03 -10.16 -9.67
N GLN A 38 -25.07 -9.40 -9.31
CA GLN A 38 -26.20 -9.82 -8.47
C GLN A 38 -26.98 -11.03 -9.01
N GLU A 39 -26.92 -11.29 -10.32
CA GLU A 39 -27.63 -12.42 -10.95
C GLU A 39 -26.80 -13.69 -11.15
N LYS A 40 -25.47 -13.63 -10.95
CA LYS A 40 -24.59 -14.81 -11.12
C LYS A 40 -24.38 -15.52 -9.77
N PRO A 41 -24.03 -16.82 -9.76
CA PRO A 41 -23.64 -17.53 -8.53
C PRO A 41 -22.55 -16.78 -7.74
N GLN A 42 -22.62 -16.85 -6.41
CA GLN A 42 -21.70 -16.15 -5.51
C GLN A 42 -21.21 -17.09 -4.37
N PRO A 43 -20.58 -18.25 -4.69
CA PRO A 43 -20.05 -19.15 -3.66
C PRO A 43 -18.91 -18.51 -2.85
N ILE A 44 -18.28 -17.46 -3.39
CA ILE A 44 -17.22 -16.66 -2.75
C ILE A 44 -17.56 -16.20 -1.33
N TRP A 45 -18.86 -15.99 -1.04
CA TRP A 45 -19.27 -15.52 0.27
C TRP A 45 -18.94 -16.52 1.38
N ASP A 46 -18.96 -17.83 1.12
CA ASP A 46 -18.65 -18.82 2.15
C ASP A 46 -17.21 -18.67 2.65
N ALA A 47 -16.26 -18.50 1.72
CA ALA A 47 -14.85 -18.24 2.04
C ALA A 47 -14.65 -16.88 2.75
N ILE A 48 -15.33 -15.83 2.29
CA ILE A 48 -15.27 -14.50 2.94
C ILE A 48 -15.80 -14.57 4.38
N HIS A 49 -16.93 -15.23 4.60
CA HIS A 49 -17.52 -15.42 5.93
C HIS A 49 -16.62 -16.26 6.84
N ALA A 50 -15.98 -17.30 6.29
CA ALA A 50 -15.02 -18.12 7.02
C ALA A 50 -13.76 -17.32 7.43
N ALA A 51 -13.32 -16.36 6.62
CA ALA A 51 -12.22 -15.46 6.94
C ALA A 51 -12.56 -14.46 8.08
N LYS A 52 -13.86 -14.23 8.35
CA LYS A 52 -14.40 -13.35 9.40
C LYS A 52 -13.77 -11.95 9.42
N PRO A 53 -13.85 -11.18 8.32
CA PRO A 53 -13.38 -9.80 8.29
C PRO A 53 -14.17 -8.95 9.29
N GLU A 54 -13.48 -8.03 9.97
CA GLU A 54 -14.11 -7.07 10.89
C GLU A 54 -14.64 -5.84 10.11
N VAL A 55 -13.95 -5.51 9.02
CA VAL A 55 -14.34 -4.49 8.05
C VAL A 55 -14.27 -5.13 6.66
N PHE A 56 -15.26 -4.88 5.82
CA PHE A 56 -15.22 -5.27 4.41
C PHE A 56 -15.30 -4.04 3.51
N LEU A 57 -14.34 -3.93 2.59
CA LEU A 57 -14.20 -2.82 1.67
C LEU A 57 -14.76 -3.22 0.31
N LEU A 58 -15.83 -2.55 -0.07
CA LEU A 58 -16.45 -2.68 -1.38
C LEU A 58 -15.80 -1.64 -2.31
N LEU A 59 -15.02 -2.11 -3.29
CA LEU A 59 -14.19 -1.25 -4.13
C LEU A 59 -14.82 -0.94 -5.49
N GLY A 60 -16.11 -1.19 -5.68
CA GLY A 60 -16.81 -0.87 -6.91
C GLY A 60 -17.34 -2.09 -7.66
N ASP A 61 -18.15 -1.84 -8.68
CA ASP A 61 -19.03 -2.82 -9.32
C ASP A 61 -19.72 -3.72 -8.29
N ASN A 62 -20.29 -3.07 -7.28
CA ASN A 62 -21.04 -3.72 -6.20
C ASN A 62 -22.37 -4.28 -6.71
N ILE A 63 -22.84 -3.73 -7.82
CA ILE A 63 -23.81 -4.31 -8.74
C ILE A 63 -23.39 -4.03 -10.19
N TYR A 64 -23.96 -4.79 -11.11
CA TYR A 64 -23.91 -4.47 -12.54
C TYR A 64 -25.13 -3.67 -12.95
N GLY A 65 -25.07 -2.34 -12.79
CA GLY A 65 -26.18 -1.37 -12.88
C GLY A 65 -26.56 -0.92 -14.29
N ASP A 66 -25.59 -0.62 -15.16
CA ASP A 66 -25.66 -0.36 -16.62
C ASP A 66 -27.00 0.16 -17.16
N SER A 67 -27.48 1.28 -16.62
CA SER A 67 -28.72 1.89 -17.07
C SER A 67 -28.73 3.39 -16.81
N SER A 68 -29.39 4.14 -17.69
CA SER A 68 -29.77 5.53 -17.40
C SER A 68 -31.07 5.62 -16.59
N ASP A 69 -31.80 4.51 -16.42
CA ASP A 69 -33.03 4.45 -15.64
C ASP A 69 -32.71 4.08 -14.17
N MET A 70 -32.91 5.05 -13.27
CA MET A 70 -32.66 4.88 -11.84
C MET A 70 -33.53 3.78 -11.21
N GLU A 71 -34.72 3.52 -11.76
CA GLU A 71 -35.57 2.44 -11.28
C GLU A 71 -34.97 1.05 -11.56
N VAL A 72 -34.26 0.90 -12.69
CA VAL A 72 -33.52 -0.32 -13.02
C VAL A 72 -32.34 -0.50 -12.07
N ILE A 73 -31.55 0.54 -11.84
CA ILE A 73 -30.41 0.49 -10.90
C ILE A 73 -30.91 0.16 -9.49
N ARG A 74 -32.00 0.80 -9.04
CA ARG A 74 -32.60 0.57 -7.72
C ARG A 74 -33.00 -0.90 -7.53
N LYS A 75 -33.65 -1.51 -8.52
CA LYS A 75 -34.01 -2.95 -8.49
C LYS A 75 -32.79 -3.86 -8.43
N LYS A 76 -31.70 -3.50 -9.11
CA LYS A 76 -30.45 -4.27 -9.08
C LYS A 76 -29.77 -4.22 -7.71
N TYR A 77 -29.76 -3.07 -7.03
CA TYR A 77 -29.32 -2.98 -5.63
C TYR A 77 -30.19 -3.80 -4.69
N GLN A 78 -31.52 -3.76 -4.87
CA GLN A 78 -32.43 -4.62 -4.09
C GLN A 78 -32.11 -6.10 -4.30
N LYS A 79 -31.91 -6.52 -5.55
CA LYS A 79 -31.52 -7.89 -5.90
C LYS A 79 -30.20 -8.30 -5.23
N ALA A 80 -29.20 -7.41 -5.21
CA ALA A 80 -27.93 -7.70 -4.55
C ALA A 80 -28.11 -7.93 -3.05
N LYS A 81 -28.91 -7.08 -2.37
CA LYS A 81 -29.23 -7.26 -0.94
C LYS A 81 -30.04 -8.52 -0.64
N GLU A 82 -30.76 -9.09 -1.61
CA GLU A 82 -31.45 -10.36 -1.46
C GLU A 82 -30.49 -11.57 -1.49
N VAL A 83 -29.27 -11.43 -2.01
CA VAL A 83 -28.30 -12.54 -2.06
C VAL A 83 -27.88 -12.88 -0.62
N PRO A 84 -28.13 -14.13 -0.14
CA PRO A 84 -27.95 -14.45 1.28
C PRO A 84 -26.55 -14.18 1.83
N GLY A 85 -25.51 -14.49 1.05
CA GLY A 85 -24.12 -14.26 1.42
C GLY A 85 -23.77 -12.78 1.50
N TYR A 86 -24.29 -11.96 0.58
CA TYR A 86 -24.09 -10.51 0.59
C TYR A 86 -24.87 -9.86 1.75
N ALA A 87 -26.13 -10.24 1.94
CA ALA A 87 -26.94 -9.78 3.07
C ALA A 87 -26.27 -10.12 4.42
N LYS A 88 -25.66 -11.30 4.53
CA LYS A 88 -24.91 -11.72 5.72
C LYS A 88 -23.68 -10.86 5.96
N LEU A 89 -23.00 -10.42 4.89
CA LEU A 89 -21.83 -9.54 5.00
C LEU A 89 -22.20 -8.21 5.68
N PHE A 90 -23.31 -7.58 5.27
CA PHE A 90 -23.81 -6.35 5.88
C PHE A 90 -24.23 -6.51 7.35
N ARG A 91 -24.61 -7.72 7.78
CA ARG A 91 -24.93 -7.99 9.19
C ARG A 91 -23.70 -8.21 10.05
N ASP A 92 -22.69 -8.88 9.51
CA ASP A 92 -21.58 -9.41 10.31
C ASP A 92 -20.33 -8.50 10.26
N CYS A 93 -20.23 -7.64 9.24
CA CYS A 93 -19.06 -6.81 9.00
C CYS A 93 -19.43 -5.33 8.97
N LYS A 94 -18.48 -4.47 9.34
CA LYS A 94 -18.57 -3.04 9.01
C LYS A 94 -18.31 -2.88 7.52
N ILE A 95 -19.28 -2.35 6.79
CA ILE A 95 -19.12 -2.06 5.37
C ILE A 95 -18.65 -0.64 5.19
N GLN A 96 -17.64 -0.46 4.35
CA GLN A 96 -17.27 0.83 3.79
C GLN A 96 -17.08 0.63 2.30
N ALA A 97 -17.67 1.50 1.48
CA ALA A 97 -17.75 1.26 0.04
C ALA A 97 -17.42 2.52 -0.78
N THR A 98 -16.89 2.27 -1.96
CA THR A 98 -16.97 3.15 -3.12
C THR A 98 -17.60 2.38 -4.28
N TRP A 99 -17.83 3.06 -5.39
CA TRP A 99 -18.43 2.53 -6.60
C TRP A 99 -17.39 2.43 -7.72
N ASP A 100 -17.78 1.75 -8.79
CA ASP A 100 -17.16 1.94 -10.09
C ASP A 100 -18.21 2.21 -11.18
N ASP A 101 -17.86 2.10 -12.45
CA ASP A 101 -18.70 2.50 -13.58
C ASP A 101 -20.04 1.75 -13.67
N HIS A 102 -20.08 0.46 -13.32
CA HIS A 102 -21.34 -0.30 -13.40
C HIS A 102 -22.35 0.10 -12.33
N ASP A 103 -21.89 0.42 -11.11
CA ASP A 103 -22.71 1.02 -10.05
C ASP A 103 -23.17 2.44 -10.42
N TYR A 104 -22.27 3.19 -11.05
CA TYR A 104 -22.47 4.57 -11.50
C TYR A 104 -23.51 4.64 -12.63
N GLY A 105 -23.65 3.57 -13.42
CA GLY A 105 -24.75 3.32 -14.33
C GLY A 105 -24.35 3.21 -15.81
N ARG A 106 -23.07 3.37 -16.16
CA ARG A 106 -22.59 3.22 -17.53
C ARG A 106 -21.09 2.93 -17.54
N ASN A 107 -20.72 1.88 -18.27
CA ASN A 107 -19.33 1.49 -18.51
C ASN A 107 -18.42 2.67 -18.87
N ASP A 108 -17.29 2.76 -18.18
CA ASP A 108 -16.25 3.78 -18.30
C ASP A 108 -16.75 5.24 -18.23
N ALA A 109 -17.95 5.50 -17.71
CA ALA A 109 -18.51 6.85 -17.70
C ALA A 109 -17.92 7.71 -16.57
N GLY A 110 -17.92 9.02 -16.79
CA GLY A 110 -17.39 10.03 -15.87
C GLY A 110 -18.39 11.16 -15.64
N VAL A 111 -17.90 12.39 -15.69
CA VAL A 111 -18.69 13.61 -15.48
C VAL A 111 -19.87 13.74 -16.44
N GLU A 112 -19.77 13.15 -17.64
CA GLU A 112 -20.76 13.20 -18.72
C GLU A 112 -22.01 12.34 -18.46
N PHE A 113 -22.02 11.49 -17.44
CA PHE A 113 -23.21 10.73 -17.08
C PHE A 113 -24.23 11.60 -16.34
N GLU A 114 -25.32 11.96 -17.02
CA GLU A 114 -26.39 12.81 -16.48
C GLU A 114 -27.07 12.21 -15.22
N GLY A 115 -27.13 10.88 -15.13
CA GLY A 115 -27.79 10.15 -14.03
C GLY A 115 -27.02 10.11 -12.71
N LYS A 116 -25.81 10.68 -12.64
CA LYS A 116 -24.88 10.51 -11.51
C LYS A 116 -25.45 10.90 -10.13
N LYS A 117 -26.28 11.95 -10.08
CA LYS A 117 -26.93 12.38 -8.83
C LYS A 117 -27.95 11.33 -8.34
N GLY A 118 -28.69 10.72 -9.26
CA GLY A 118 -29.62 9.63 -8.95
C GLY A 118 -28.88 8.38 -8.50
N ALA A 119 -27.82 7.99 -9.22
CA ALA A 119 -26.97 6.88 -8.86
C ALA A 119 -26.37 7.05 -7.45
N GLN A 120 -25.94 8.27 -7.09
CA GLN A 120 -25.46 8.60 -5.74
C GLN A 120 -26.49 8.34 -4.65
N GLN A 121 -27.75 8.74 -4.86
CA GLN A 121 -28.79 8.49 -3.87
C GLN A 121 -29.06 7.00 -3.71
N LEU A 122 -29.11 6.25 -4.81
CA LEU A 122 -29.29 4.80 -4.78
C LEU A 122 -28.12 4.08 -4.10
N PHE A 123 -26.89 4.53 -4.31
CA PHE A 123 -25.72 4.01 -3.61
C PHE A 123 -25.79 4.30 -2.10
N CYS A 124 -26.22 5.50 -1.71
CA CYS A 124 -26.44 5.83 -0.30
C CYS A 124 -27.55 4.98 0.33
N ASP A 125 -28.63 4.69 -0.41
CA ASP A 125 -29.70 3.79 0.02
C ASP A 125 -29.19 2.34 0.14
N PHE A 126 -28.34 1.91 -0.79
CA PHE A 126 -27.69 0.61 -0.73
C PHE A 126 -26.80 0.46 0.51
N LEU A 127 -26.15 1.53 0.97
CA LEU A 127 -25.38 1.54 2.20
C LEU A 127 -26.21 1.77 3.48
N ASP A 128 -27.54 1.85 3.35
CA ASP A 128 -28.47 2.16 4.46
C ASP A 128 -28.11 3.47 5.20
N LEU A 129 -27.56 4.46 4.47
CA LEU A 129 -27.17 5.73 5.07
C LEU A 129 -28.41 6.56 5.45
N PRO A 130 -28.41 7.23 6.60
CA PRO A 130 -29.54 8.03 7.04
C PRO A 130 -29.79 9.21 6.08
N ALA A 131 -31.03 9.71 6.06
CA ALA A 131 -31.43 10.79 5.14
C ALA A 131 -30.62 12.10 5.33
N ASN A 132 -30.05 12.31 6.52
CA ASN A 132 -29.22 13.48 6.83
C ASN A 132 -27.71 13.23 6.69
N ASP A 133 -27.30 12.06 6.19
CA ASP A 133 -25.88 11.76 5.97
C ASP A 133 -25.23 12.77 5.01
N PRO A 134 -24.05 13.33 5.34
CA PRO A 134 -23.34 14.27 4.46
C PRO A 134 -23.07 13.71 3.06
N LEU A 135 -22.88 12.38 2.93
CA LEU A 135 -22.61 11.72 1.65
C LEU A 135 -23.74 11.91 0.64
N ARG A 136 -24.98 12.15 1.10
CA ARG A 136 -26.13 12.42 0.22
C ARG A 136 -26.12 13.82 -0.38
N LYS A 137 -25.32 14.73 0.17
CA LYS A 137 -25.30 16.16 -0.21
C LYS A 137 -24.01 16.60 -0.90
N GLN A 138 -22.88 15.98 -0.58
CA GLN A 138 -21.64 16.22 -1.30
C GLN A 138 -21.75 15.72 -2.74
N GLU A 139 -20.84 16.14 -3.61
CA GLU A 139 -20.78 15.66 -4.98
C GLU A 139 -19.80 14.49 -5.09
N GLY A 140 -20.31 13.27 -5.35
CA GLY A 140 -19.53 12.03 -5.31
C GLY A 140 -19.57 11.31 -3.96
N ILE A 141 -19.15 10.05 -3.93
CA ILE A 141 -19.30 9.15 -2.77
C ILE A 141 -17.99 8.89 -2.01
N TYR A 142 -16.97 9.72 -2.23
CA TYR A 142 -15.69 9.59 -1.51
C TYR A 142 -15.90 9.74 -0.01
N ASN A 143 -15.23 8.89 0.79
CA ASN A 143 -15.44 8.84 2.23
C ASN A 143 -14.20 8.32 2.96
N ALA A 144 -14.10 8.60 4.26
CA ALA A 144 -13.00 8.12 5.09
C ALA A 144 -13.48 7.75 6.49
N LYS A 145 -12.85 6.73 7.08
CA LYS A 145 -13.12 6.30 8.45
C LYS A 145 -11.84 5.85 9.14
N MET A 146 -11.74 6.18 10.43
CA MET A 146 -10.66 5.73 11.30
C MET A 146 -11.14 4.54 12.13
N TYR A 147 -10.37 3.45 12.15
CA TYR A 147 -10.61 2.27 12.95
C TYR A 147 -9.49 2.04 13.96
N GLY A 148 -9.83 1.56 15.16
CA GLY A 148 -8.87 1.25 16.21
C GLY A 148 -8.42 2.47 17.04
N PRO A 149 -7.77 2.22 18.19
CA PRO A 149 -7.29 3.26 19.09
C PRO A 149 -5.96 3.86 18.59
N GLU A 150 -5.57 4.99 19.17
CA GLU A 150 -4.27 5.62 18.94
C GLU A 150 -3.11 4.60 19.08
N GLY A 151 -2.15 4.68 18.16
CA GLY A 151 -1.02 3.74 18.07
C GLY A 151 -1.33 2.44 17.33
N LYS A 152 -2.61 2.17 17.04
CA LYS A 152 -3.09 1.02 16.24
C LYS A 152 -4.22 1.42 15.29
N ARG A 153 -4.14 2.64 14.74
CA ARG A 153 -5.15 3.20 13.84
C ARG A 153 -4.96 2.69 12.43
N VAL A 154 -6.08 2.29 11.84
CA VAL A 154 -6.21 2.08 10.40
C VAL A 154 -7.17 3.13 9.86
N GLN A 155 -6.66 4.01 9.01
CA GLN A 155 -7.49 4.94 8.25
C GLN A 155 -7.83 4.28 6.91
N VAL A 156 -9.12 4.17 6.61
CA VAL A 156 -9.60 3.76 5.29
C VAL A 156 -10.14 4.99 4.58
N ILE A 157 -9.57 5.29 3.42
CA ILE A 157 -9.92 6.41 2.55
C ILE A 157 -10.39 5.81 1.22
N LEU A 158 -11.66 5.94 0.88
CA LEU A 158 -12.19 5.46 -0.40
C LEU A 158 -12.43 6.64 -1.32
N LEU A 159 -11.83 6.58 -2.51
CA LEU A 159 -11.93 7.60 -3.53
C LEU A 159 -13.14 7.31 -4.44
N ASP A 160 -13.82 8.36 -4.85
CA ASP A 160 -14.71 8.35 -6.02
C ASP A 160 -13.89 8.70 -7.26
N GLY A 161 -13.77 7.75 -8.20
CA GLY A 161 -13.06 7.94 -9.46
C GLY A 161 -13.97 8.24 -10.65
N ARG A 162 -15.27 8.49 -10.42
CA ARG A 162 -16.29 8.59 -11.48
C ARG A 162 -16.95 9.97 -11.54
N TYR A 163 -17.44 10.48 -10.41
CA TYR A 163 -18.38 11.62 -10.37
C TYR A 163 -17.88 12.88 -11.09
N HIS A 164 -16.59 13.17 -10.97
CA HIS A 164 -15.90 14.33 -11.55
C HIS A 164 -14.97 13.98 -12.71
N ARG A 165 -14.77 12.69 -12.99
CA ARG A 165 -13.73 12.26 -13.91
C ARG A 165 -13.99 12.79 -15.32
N SER A 166 -12.99 13.42 -15.90
CA SER A 166 -13.02 13.89 -17.27
C SER A 166 -13.19 12.72 -18.26
N PRO A 167 -13.83 12.96 -19.42
CA PRO A 167 -13.98 11.91 -20.43
C PRO A 167 -12.64 11.30 -20.85
N ILE A 168 -12.66 10.01 -21.18
CA ILE A 168 -11.53 9.27 -21.72
C ILE A 168 -11.78 8.89 -23.17
N GLN A 169 -10.70 8.79 -23.94
CA GLN A 169 -10.76 8.59 -25.38
C GLN A 169 -10.25 7.20 -25.77
N LYS A 170 -11.07 6.44 -26.53
CA LYS A 170 -10.64 5.18 -27.16
C LYS A 170 -9.70 5.45 -28.34
N GLY A 171 -8.89 4.45 -28.68
CA GLY A 171 -7.95 4.50 -29.82
C GLY A 171 -6.49 4.28 -29.44
N GLY A 172 -6.24 3.83 -28.21
CA GLY A 172 -4.92 3.38 -27.76
C GLY A 172 -4.55 1.98 -28.27
N PRO A 173 -3.38 1.47 -27.86
CA PRO A 173 -2.95 0.10 -28.14
C PRO A 173 -4.04 -0.92 -27.76
N GLU A 174 -4.16 -2.00 -28.54
CA GLU A 174 -5.15 -3.06 -28.31
C GLU A 174 -6.60 -2.55 -28.21
N ASN A 175 -6.92 -1.46 -28.95
CA ASN A 175 -8.21 -0.75 -28.91
C ASN A 175 -8.55 -0.17 -27.51
N GLY A 176 -7.52 0.07 -26.70
CA GLY A 176 -7.64 0.65 -25.36
C GLY A 176 -7.81 2.16 -25.34
N TYR A 177 -7.54 2.74 -24.17
CA TYR A 177 -7.62 4.17 -23.92
C TYR A 177 -6.31 4.88 -24.24
N LEU A 178 -6.43 6.07 -24.85
CA LEU A 178 -5.35 7.03 -24.97
C LEU A 178 -5.19 7.78 -23.65
N PRO A 179 -3.96 8.14 -23.24
CA PRO A 179 -3.75 9.07 -22.14
C PRO A 179 -4.44 10.40 -22.43
N ASN A 180 -5.29 10.86 -21.52
CA ASN A 180 -5.81 12.21 -21.50
C ASN A 180 -4.76 13.13 -20.84
N THR A 181 -4.09 13.94 -21.65
CA THR A 181 -3.04 14.87 -21.22
C THR A 181 -3.50 16.32 -21.20
N ASP A 182 -4.80 16.58 -21.28
CA ASP A 182 -5.37 17.91 -21.09
C ASP A 182 -5.01 18.40 -19.67
N PRO A 183 -4.44 19.62 -19.50
CA PRO A 183 -4.10 20.16 -18.19
C PRO A 183 -5.30 20.33 -17.26
N ASP A 184 -6.52 20.45 -17.80
CA ASP A 184 -7.76 20.62 -17.05
C ASP A 184 -8.47 19.28 -16.77
N ALA A 185 -7.93 18.15 -17.28
CA ALA A 185 -8.49 16.83 -17.01
C ALA A 185 -8.31 16.44 -15.54
N THR A 186 -9.36 15.87 -14.94
CA THR A 186 -9.36 15.46 -13.53
C THR A 186 -9.97 14.07 -13.34
N PHE A 187 -9.57 13.36 -12.28
CA PHE A 187 -10.29 12.19 -11.77
C PHE A 187 -11.22 12.60 -10.62
N LEU A 188 -10.63 13.23 -9.59
CA LEU A 188 -11.31 13.46 -8.32
C LEU A 188 -12.09 14.79 -8.28
N GLY A 189 -11.67 15.78 -9.07
CA GLY A 189 -12.12 17.16 -8.92
C GLY A 189 -11.54 17.85 -7.68
N GLU A 190 -11.51 19.19 -7.69
CA GLU A 190 -10.79 19.97 -6.68
C GLU A 190 -11.33 19.82 -5.25
N ALA A 191 -12.64 19.62 -5.08
CA ALA A 191 -13.24 19.44 -3.76
C ALA A 191 -12.72 18.17 -3.07
N GLN A 192 -12.69 17.06 -3.81
CA GLN A 192 -12.18 15.78 -3.31
C GLN A 192 -10.66 15.80 -3.14
N TRP A 193 -9.91 16.50 -4.00
CA TRP A 193 -8.47 16.69 -3.82
C TRP A 193 -8.13 17.40 -2.51
N LYS A 194 -8.81 18.51 -2.21
CA LYS A 194 -8.64 19.24 -0.94
C LYS A 194 -9.05 18.37 0.25
N TRP A 195 -10.16 17.65 0.12
CA TRP A 195 -10.59 16.71 1.14
C TRP A 195 -9.54 15.62 1.40
N LEU A 196 -8.97 15.03 0.35
CA LEU A 196 -7.95 13.98 0.46
C LEU A 196 -6.68 14.48 1.15
N GLU A 197 -6.24 15.70 0.82
CA GLU A 197 -5.13 16.35 1.52
C GLU A 197 -5.39 16.43 3.03
N GLU A 198 -6.57 16.88 3.45
CA GLU A 198 -6.94 16.95 4.85
C GLU A 198 -7.05 15.57 5.51
N GLN A 199 -7.52 14.53 4.80
CA GLN A 199 -7.50 13.17 5.31
C GLN A 199 -6.08 12.66 5.55
N LEU A 200 -5.15 12.92 4.63
CA LEU A 200 -3.77 12.44 4.74
C LEU A 200 -2.99 13.11 5.89
N LYS A 201 -3.38 14.33 6.27
CA LYS A 201 -2.85 15.05 7.44
C LYS A 201 -3.32 14.46 8.78
N GLN A 202 -4.43 13.71 8.81
CA GLN A 202 -4.90 13.08 10.05
C GLN A 202 -3.93 12.00 10.51
N PRO A 203 -3.73 11.80 11.82
CA PRO A 203 -2.79 10.82 12.34
C PRO A 203 -3.34 9.39 12.20
N ALA A 204 -2.59 8.53 11.50
CA ALA A 204 -2.85 7.10 11.37
C ALA A 204 -1.54 6.31 11.25
N GLU A 205 -1.56 5.06 11.72
CA GLU A 205 -0.44 4.13 11.60
C GLU A 205 -0.47 3.42 10.25
N VAL A 206 -1.64 2.90 9.84
CA VAL A 206 -1.88 2.31 8.51
C VAL A 206 -2.93 3.13 7.76
N ARG A 207 -2.71 3.38 6.46
CA ARG A 207 -3.65 4.07 5.58
C ARG A 207 -3.96 3.19 4.37
N LEU A 208 -5.22 2.81 4.22
CA LEU A 208 -5.73 2.08 3.07
C LEU A 208 -6.44 3.07 2.15
N ILE A 209 -5.91 3.32 0.96
CA ILE A 209 -6.54 4.19 -0.03
C ILE A 209 -7.14 3.31 -1.12
N GLY A 210 -8.47 3.25 -1.19
CA GLY A 210 -9.21 2.45 -2.17
C GLY A 210 -9.66 3.26 -3.38
N SER A 211 -9.62 2.65 -4.56
CA SER A 211 -10.06 3.19 -5.85
C SER A 211 -10.82 2.11 -6.64
N GLY A 212 -11.82 2.50 -7.43
CA GLY A 212 -12.53 1.60 -8.36
C GLY A 212 -11.58 0.90 -9.33
N ILE A 213 -10.73 1.71 -9.97
CA ILE A 213 -9.75 1.27 -10.96
C ILE A 213 -8.33 1.20 -10.37
N GLN A 214 -7.43 0.48 -11.05
CA GLN A 214 -6.02 0.35 -10.64
C GLN A 214 -5.28 1.68 -10.62
N VAL A 215 -4.45 1.88 -9.59
CA VAL A 215 -3.72 3.13 -9.36
C VAL A 215 -2.27 3.01 -9.84
N LEU A 216 -1.57 1.94 -9.49
CA LEU A 216 -0.16 1.76 -9.87
C LEU A 216 0.03 1.32 -11.31
N SER A 217 -0.89 0.54 -11.87
CA SER A 217 -0.77 -0.04 -13.21
C SER A 217 -0.65 1.04 -14.30
N GLU A 218 0.18 0.77 -15.32
CA GLU A 218 0.42 1.67 -16.46
C GLU A 218 0.29 0.98 -17.82
N ASP A 219 0.46 -0.34 -17.87
CA ASP A 219 0.80 -1.03 -19.11
C ASP A 219 -0.40 -1.68 -19.83
N HIS A 220 -1.46 -2.10 -19.14
CA HIS A 220 -2.64 -2.70 -19.78
C HIS A 220 -3.46 -1.64 -20.55
N PRO A 221 -4.24 -2.00 -21.58
CA PRO A 221 -4.92 -1.01 -22.43
C PRO A 221 -6.19 -0.39 -21.83
N TYR A 222 -6.75 -1.01 -20.78
CA TYR A 222 -8.01 -0.60 -20.14
C TYR A 222 -7.87 0.60 -19.19
N GLU A 223 -9.00 1.01 -18.59
CA GLU A 223 -9.06 2.15 -17.70
C GLU A 223 -8.24 1.93 -16.42
N LYS A 224 -7.54 2.98 -15.99
CA LYS A 224 -6.60 3.02 -14.86
C LYS A 224 -6.26 4.48 -14.57
N TRP A 225 -5.66 4.77 -13.43
CA TRP A 225 -5.19 6.12 -13.10
C TRP A 225 -4.16 6.66 -14.11
N ALA A 226 -3.39 5.80 -14.78
CA ALA A 226 -2.48 6.21 -15.83
C ALA A 226 -3.18 6.73 -17.10
N THR A 227 -4.51 6.61 -17.22
CA THR A 227 -5.29 7.24 -18.29
C THR A 227 -5.38 8.77 -18.14
N ILE A 228 -5.25 9.33 -16.92
CA ILE A 228 -5.05 10.78 -16.70
C ILE A 228 -3.73 10.96 -15.93
N PRO A 229 -2.56 10.95 -16.61
CA PRO A 229 -1.26 10.87 -15.95
C PRO A 229 -0.97 11.99 -14.92
N ALA A 230 -1.50 13.19 -15.16
CA ALA A 230 -1.32 14.34 -14.28
C ALA A 230 -1.94 14.11 -12.89
N GLU A 231 -3.13 13.51 -12.84
CA GLU A 231 -3.86 13.21 -11.61
C GLU A 231 -3.21 12.07 -10.82
N ARG A 232 -2.72 11.02 -11.50
CA ARG A 232 -1.91 9.96 -10.85
C ARG A 232 -0.64 10.53 -10.23
N LYS A 233 0.05 11.40 -10.96
CA LYS A 233 1.24 12.09 -10.44
C LYS A 233 0.88 12.97 -9.24
N ARG A 234 -0.25 13.68 -9.29
CA ARG A 234 -0.77 14.51 -8.20
C ARG A 234 -1.06 13.67 -6.95
N LEU A 235 -1.62 12.47 -7.08
CA LEU A 235 -1.83 11.54 -5.94
C LEU A 235 -0.52 11.20 -5.24
N PHE A 236 0.48 10.76 -6.01
CA PHE A 236 1.78 10.39 -5.45
C PHE A 236 2.50 11.60 -4.84
N GLN A 237 2.37 12.77 -5.47
CA GLN A 237 2.93 14.00 -4.93
C GLN A 237 2.26 14.39 -3.62
N LEU A 238 0.93 14.30 -3.54
CA LEU A 238 0.18 14.60 -2.33
C LEU A 238 0.57 13.67 -1.16
N ILE A 239 0.73 12.37 -1.41
CA ILE A 239 1.22 11.41 -0.40
C ILE A 239 2.60 11.82 0.12
N LYS A 240 3.51 12.26 -0.76
CA LYS A 240 4.84 12.74 -0.38
C LYS A 240 4.78 14.04 0.41
N ASP A 241 4.01 15.02 -0.06
CA ASP A 241 3.94 16.37 0.52
C ASP A 241 3.31 16.35 1.91
N THR A 242 2.29 15.52 2.12
CA THR A 242 1.68 15.30 3.44
C THR A 242 2.52 14.40 4.35
N GLN A 243 3.63 13.85 3.83
CA GLN A 243 4.46 12.84 4.51
C GLN A 243 3.63 11.68 5.07
N ALA A 244 2.55 11.31 4.36
CA ALA A 244 1.67 10.25 4.77
C ALA A 244 2.45 8.94 4.85
N LYS A 245 2.38 8.28 6.01
CA LYS A 245 3.02 7.00 6.31
C LYS A 245 2.00 5.85 6.26
N GLY A 246 2.51 4.64 6.09
CA GLY A 246 1.71 3.42 6.15
C GLY A 246 0.71 3.29 5.00
N VAL A 247 0.92 3.99 3.87
CA VAL A 247 -0.03 4.00 2.75
C VAL A 247 0.07 2.70 1.94
N ILE A 248 -1.09 2.09 1.71
CA ILE A 248 -1.31 0.94 0.83
C ILE A 248 -2.51 1.28 -0.05
N LEU A 249 -2.37 1.07 -1.35
CA LEU A 249 -3.43 1.26 -2.33
C LEU A 249 -4.23 -0.03 -2.49
N LEU A 250 -5.53 0.10 -2.73
CA LEU A 250 -6.45 -1.00 -3.00
C LEU A 250 -7.25 -0.69 -4.27
N SER A 251 -7.46 -1.67 -5.14
CA SER A 251 -8.13 -1.44 -6.43
C SER A 251 -9.02 -2.56 -6.94
N GLY A 252 -9.89 -2.24 -7.92
CA GLY A 252 -10.89 -3.11 -8.54
C GLY A 252 -10.80 -3.18 -10.09
N ASP A 253 -11.97 -3.18 -10.76
CA ASP A 253 -12.22 -3.16 -12.23
C ASP A 253 -11.75 -4.35 -13.08
N ARG A 254 -10.55 -4.87 -12.86
CA ARG A 254 -9.83 -5.70 -13.86
C ARG A 254 -10.32 -7.13 -14.08
N HIS A 255 -11.24 -7.66 -13.27
CA HIS A 255 -11.65 -9.07 -13.30
C HIS A 255 -10.46 -10.06 -13.12
N LEU A 256 -9.44 -9.63 -12.37
CA LEU A 256 -8.29 -10.42 -11.93
C LEU A 256 -7.84 -9.95 -10.54
N ALA A 257 -6.98 -10.76 -9.93
CA ALA A 257 -6.27 -10.38 -8.72
C ALA A 257 -4.80 -10.14 -9.03
N GLU A 258 -4.24 -9.10 -8.42
CA GLU A 258 -2.80 -8.90 -8.44
C GLU A 258 -2.30 -8.04 -7.29
N LEU A 259 -1.02 -8.20 -6.99
CA LEU A 259 -0.26 -7.34 -6.11
C LEU A 259 0.82 -6.64 -6.93
N SER A 260 0.78 -5.32 -6.90
CA SER A 260 1.77 -4.46 -7.55
C SER A 260 2.60 -3.67 -6.53
N VAL A 261 3.85 -3.39 -6.87
CA VAL A 261 4.75 -2.58 -6.03
C VAL A 261 5.55 -1.60 -6.88
N SER A 262 5.50 -0.32 -6.52
CA SER A 262 6.49 0.67 -6.94
C SER A 262 7.42 0.98 -5.76
N SER A 263 8.74 0.93 -5.99
CA SER A 263 9.74 1.22 -4.95
C SER A 263 10.06 2.71 -4.79
N ASP A 264 9.57 3.56 -5.70
CA ASP A 264 10.00 4.94 -5.87
C ASP A 264 8.87 5.97 -5.99
N ALA A 265 7.59 5.56 -6.08
CA ALA A 265 6.47 6.49 -6.25
C ALA A 265 6.34 7.52 -5.11
N VAL A 266 6.52 7.11 -3.85
CA VAL A 266 6.25 7.96 -2.66
C VAL A 266 7.38 7.97 -1.62
N GLY A 267 8.58 7.50 -1.98
CA GLY A 267 9.75 7.50 -1.10
C GLY A 267 9.87 6.28 -0.15
N TYR A 268 8.92 5.36 -0.23
CA TYR A 268 8.94 4.00 0.32
C TYR A 268 8.15 3.07 -0.62
N PRO A 269 8.24 1.73 -0.47
CA PRO A 269 7.48 0.80 -1.31
C PRO A 269 5.97 1.08 -1.21
N LEU A 270 5.37 1.45 -2.32
CA LEU A 270 3.93 1.64 -2.46
C LEU A 270 3.33 0.38 -3.05
N TYR A 271 2.46 -0.26 -2.28
CA TYR A 271 1.75 -1.47 -2.68
C TYR A 271 0.37 -1.09 -3.25
N ASP A 272 -0.09 -1.81 -4.27
CA ASP A 272 -1.46 -1.77 -4.80
C ASP A 272 -2.00 -3.21 -4.88
N LEU A 273 -2.97 -3.51 -4.01
CA LEU A 273 -3.64 -4.82 -3.97
C LEU A 273 -4.96 -4.73 -4.76
N THR A 274 -4.95 -5.29 -5.96
CA THR A 274 -6.14 -5.42 -6.80
C THR A 274 -6.86 -6.73 -6.48
N ALA A 275 -8.12 -6.64 -6.05
CA ALA A 275 -8.98 -7.78 -5.76
C ALA A 275 -10.31 -7.62 -6.51
N SER A 276 -10.26 -7.87 -7.82
CA SER A 276 -11.35 -7.56 -8.74
C SER A 276 -11.90 -8.84 -9.37
N GLY A 277 -12.97 -9.39 -8.81
CA GLY A 277 -13.51 -10.64 -9.32
C GLY A 277 -14.15 -11.49 -8.24
N LEU A 278 -15.05 -10.90 -7.46
CA LEU A 278 -15.86 -11.65 -6.51
C LEU A 278 -16.71 -12.72 -7.20
N ASN A 279 -17.26 -12.42 -8.40
CA ASN A 279 -17.80 -13.47 -9.28
C ASN A 279 -17.58 -13.23 -10.78
N GLN A 280 -16.80 -12.20 -11.14
CA GLN A 280 -16.52 -11.80 -12.53
C GLN A 280 -15.12 -12.17 -13.01
N ALA A 281 -14.31 -12.81 -12.16
CA ALA A 281 -12.99 -13.24 -12.59
C ALA A 281 -13.10 -14.22 -13.77
N SER A 282 -12.03 -14.28 -14.58
CA SER A 282 -11.92 -15.27 -15.65
C SER A 282 -12.04 -16.68 -15.07
N LYS A 283 -12.97 -17.49 -15.57
CA LYS A 283 -13.15 -18.89 -15.11
C LYS A 283 -12.13 -19.85 -15.71
N THR A 284 -11.41 -19.40 -16.73
CA THR A 284 -10.34 -20.15 -17.39
C THR A 284 -9.04 -19.37 -17.25
N TRP A 285 -7.92 -20.08 -17.27
CA TRP A 285 -6.61 -19.45 -17.29
C TRP A 285 -6.50 -18.46 -18.47
N ARG A 286 -6.03 -17.25 -18.18
CA ARG A 286 -5.63 -16.26 -19.19
C ARG A 286 -4.21 -15.77 -18.89
N ALA A 287 -3.48 -15.42 -19.94
CA ALA A 287 -2.18 -14.79 -19.75
C ALA A 287 -2.35 -13.49 -18.93
N PRO A 288 -1.53 -13.24 -17.91
CA PRO A 288 -1.60 -12.01 -17.15
C PRO A 288 -1.42 -10.79 -18.05
N GLU A 289 -2.25 -9.76 -17.87
CA GLU A 289 -2.14 -8.48 -18.58
C GLU A 289 -0.76 -7.86 -18.32
N LYS A 290 -0.25 -7.02 -19.23
CA LYS A 290 1.05 -6.37 -18.99
C LYS A 290 0.95 -5.46 -17.76
N ASN A 291 1.85 -5.62 -16.81
CA ASN A 291 2.01 -4.75 -15.66
C ASN A 291 3.44 -4.88 -15.12
N ARG A 292 4.28 -3.86 -15.33
CA ARG A 292 5.67 -3.82 -14.87
C ARG A 292 5.84 -3.83 -13.36
N TYR A 293 4.80 -3.50 -12.60
CA TYR A 293 4.84 -3.43 -11.13
C TYR A 293 4.35 -4.71 -10.47
N ARG A 294 3.81 -5.67 -11.23
CA ARG A 294 3.25 -6.92 -10.67
C ARG A 294 4.35 -7.74 -9.99
N VAL A 295 4.10 -8.11 -8.74
CA VAL A 295 4.94 -9.05 -7.96
C VAL A 295 4.20 -10.34 -7.57
N GLY A 296 2.88 -10.37 -7.75
CA GLY A 296 2.05 -11.56 -7.58
C GLY A 296 0.69 -11.37 -8.24
N GLY A 297 -0.01 -12.45 -8.56
CA GLY A 297 -1.36 -12.37 -9.11
C GLY A 297 -2.02 -13.71 -9.33
N MET A 298 -3.33 -13.65 -9.55
CA MET A 298 -4.21 -14.79 -9.77
C MET A 298 -4.93 -14.58 -11.11
N PRO A 299 -4.51 -15.28 -12.19
CA PRO A 299 -5.00 -15.00 -13.53
C PRO A 299 -6.40 -15.55 -13.84
N TYR A 300 -6.96 -16.39 -12.95
CA TYR A 300 -8.28 -17.00 -13.11
C TYR A 300 -8.83 -17.43 -11.75
N GLY A 301 -10.14 -17.68 -11.69
CA GLY A 301 -10.87 -18.05 -10.48
C GLY A 301 -11.36 -16.84 -9.71
N ASP A 302 -12.54 -16.99 -9.10
CA ASP A 302 -13.09 -15.95 -8.22
C ASP A 302 -12.22 -15.83 -6.98
N HIS A 303 -12.12 -14.59 -6.48
CA HIS A 303 -11.22 -14.28 -5.39
C HIS A 303 -11.67 -13.04 -4.63
N PHE A 304 -11.06 -12.83 -3.47
CA PHE A 304 -11.19 -11.64 -2.65
C PHE A 304 -9.85 -11.29 -2.01
N GLY A 305 -9.69 -10.05 -1.59
CA GLY A 305 -8.52 -9.60 -0.85
C GLY A 305 -8.72 -9.72 0.65
N MET A 306 -7.63 -9.98 1.38
CA MET A 306 -7.56 -9.91 2.83
C MET A 306 -6.33 -9.14 3.28
N ILE A 307 -6.51 -8.31 4.30
CA ILE A 307 -5.45 -7.60 4.98
C ILE A 307 -5.48 -8.02 6.45
N ASP A 308 -4.45 -8.76 6.86
CA ASP A 308 -4.26 -9.17 8.25
C ASP A 308 -3.18 -8.30 8.91
N ILE A 309 -3.50 -7.68 10.04
CA ILE A 309 -2.59 -6.82 10.79
C ILE A 309 -2.30 -7.44 12.16
N ASP A 310 -1.02 -7.76 12.39
CA ASP A 310 -0.51 -8.23 13.66
C ASP A 310 0.08 -7.08 14.47
N TRP A 311 -0.73 -6.57 15.39
CA TRP A 311 -0.35 -5.52 16.34
C TRP A 311 0.31 -6.04 17.62
N SER A 312 0.63 -7.32 17.73
CA SER A 312 1.20 -7.91 18.96
C SER A 312 2.72 -7.77 19.05
N VAL A 313 3.37 -7.49 17.92
CA VAL A 313 4.81 -7.30 17.81
C VAL A 313 5.18 -5.81 17.82
N ALA A 314 6.44 -5.50 18.15
CA ALA A 314 6.92 -4.13 18.27
C ALA A 314 6.87 -3.34 16.95
N ASP A 315 7.19 -4.00 15.84
CA ASP A 315 6.98 -3.48 14.48
C ASP A 315 5.81 -4.25 13.84
N PRO A 316 4.60 -3.66 13.78
CA PRO A 316 3.42 -4.36 13.30
C PRO A 316 3.60 -4.98 11.92
N ILE A 317 3.08 -6.19 11.74
CA ILE A 317 3.14 -6.89 10.47
C ILE A 317 1.79 -6.80 9.75
N ILE A 318 1.81 -6.29 8.52
CA ILE A 318 0.67 -6.29 7.61
C ILE A 318 0.87 -7.42 6.60
N ARG A 319 -0.16 -8.24 6.38
CA ARG A 319 -0.18 -9.27 5.33
C ARG A 319 -1.23 -8.89 4.31
N LEU A 320 -0.80 -8.62 3.09
CA LEU A 320 -1.68 -8.46 1.93
C LEU A 320 -1.87 -9.81 1.30
N GLN A 321 -3.12 -10.23 1.13
CA GLN A 321 -3.46 -11.55 0.60
C GLN A 321 -4.51 -11.45 -0.51
N ILE A 322 -4.40 -12.35 -1.47
CA ILE A 322 -5.51 -12.76 -2.33
C ILE A 322 -5.90 -14.18 -1.91
N ARG A 323 -7.21 -14.41 -1.79
CA ARG A 323 -7.78 -15.71 -1.49
C ARG A 323 -8.79 -16.11 -2.55
N ASP A 324 -8.79 -17.39 -2.92
CA ASP A 324 -9.75 -17.94 -3.88
C ASP A 324 -11.13 -18.22 -3.24
N ASP A 325 -12.04 -18.81 -4.01
CA ASP A 325 -13.39 -19.15 -3.57
C ASP A 325 -13.48 -20.31 -2.57
N GLN A 326 -12.36 -21.02 -2.33
CA GLN A 326 -12.22 -22.00 -1.24
C GLN A 326 -11.57 -21.37 0.01
N GLY A 327 -11.11 -20.12 -0.09
CA GLY A 327 -10.44 -19.39 0.98
C GLY A 327 -8.94 -19.65 1.06
N GLU A 328 -8.37 -20.36 0.10
CA GLU A 328 -6.93 -20.64 0.03
C GLU A 328 -6.15 -19.38 -0.35
N VAL A 329 -5.01 -19.16 0.29
CA VAL A 329 -4.17 -17.98 0.03
C VAL A 329 -3.32 -18.22 -1.22
N THR A 330 -3.65 -17.54 -2.31
CA THR A 330 -2.96 -17.70 -3.60
C THR A 330 -1.83 -16.71 -3.80
N VAL A 331 -1.95 -15.51 -3.22
CA VAL A 331 -0.91 -14.48 -3.19
C VAL A 331 -0.78 -13.99 -1.77
N GLN A 332 0.45 -13.81 -1.27
CA GLN A 332 0.68 -13.16 0.02
C GLN A 332 1.96 -12.34 0.00
N GLN A 333 1.89 -11.13 0.55
CA GLN A 333 3.04 -10.32 0.88
C GLN A 333 3.01 -9.92 2.36
N LYS A 334 4.10 -10.20 3.05
CA LYS A 334 4.34 -9.75 4.43
C LYS A 334 5.08 -8.41 4.41
N ILE A 335 4.60 -7.43 5.16
CA ILE A 335 5.14 -6.08 5.23
C ILE A 335 5.33 -5.71 6.70
N SER A 336 6.51 -5.19 7.04
CA SER A 336 6.76 -4.53 8.32
C SER A 336 6.28 -3.08 8.24
N LEU A 337 5.49 -2.60 9.19
CA LEU A 337 4.95 -1.23 9.13
C LEU A 337 6.07 -0.16 9.09
N SER A 338 7.21 -0.45 9.70
CA SER A 338 8.41 0.39 9.65
C SER A 338 8.97 0.60 8.23
N THR A 339 8.65 -0.26 7.26
CA THR A 339 9.09 -0.11 5.86
C THR A 339 8.23 0.87 5.07
N LEU A 340 7.04 1.22 5.57
CA LEU A 340 6.11 2.15 4.93
C LEU A 340 6.23 3.57 5.51
N GLN A 341 7.46 4.02 5.77
CA GLN A 341 7.72 5.34 6.34
C GLN A 341 8.42 6.21 5.31
N PRO A 342 8.03 7.50 5.16
CA PRO A 342 8.80 8.45 4.36
C PRO A 342 10.26 8.40 4.80
N ARG A 343 11.18 8.24 3.84
CA ARG A 343 12.60 8.48 4.12
C ARG A 343 12.72 9.93 4.57
N SER A 344 13.05 10.17 5.84
CA SER A 344 13.09 11.53 6.39
C SER A 344 14.03 12.39 5.53
N THR A 345 13.49 13.38 4.84
CA THR A 345 14.30 14.47 4.26
C THR A 345 14.86 15.39 5.35
N ALA A 346 14.35 15.28 6.58
CA ALA A 346 14.95 15.81 7.79
C ALA A 346 15.69 14.70 8.56
N ARG A 347 16.90 14.37 8.12
CA ARG A 347 17.95 14.07 9.08
C ARG A 347 19.23 14.71 8.57
N ALA A 348 19.81 15.57 9.41
CA ALA A 348 21.24 15.81 9.45
C ALA A 348 21.99 14.47 9.21
N PRO A 349 23.16 14.47 8.56
CA PRO A 349 23.83 13.28 8.06
C PRO A 349 23.72 12.12 9.06
N ARG A 350 22.94 11.08 8.70
CA ARG A 350 22.87 9.84 9.46
C ARG A 350 24.28 9.25 9.46
N THR A 351 24.97 9.38 10.58
CA THR A 351 26.16 8.58 10.92
C THR A 351 25.82 7.09 10.76
N PRO A 352 26.77 6.24 10.34
CA PRO A 352 26.46 4.97 9.68
C PRO A 352 25.77 3.93 10.57
N THR A 353 24.71 3.35 9.99
CA THR A 353 24.34 1.93 10.03
C THR A 353 24.04 1.29 11.40
N GLU A 354 22.76 1.14 11.72
CA GLU A 354 22.33 0.07 12.63
C GLU A 354 22.62 -1.27 11.94
N THR A 355 23.65 -1.96 12.42
CA THR A 355 23.96 -3.34 12.04
C THR A 355 22.97 -4.31 12.68
N LEU A 356 22.77 -5.47 12.06
CA LEU A 356 22.01 -6.57 12.67
C LEU A 356 22.56 -6.90 14.07
N PRO A 357 21.74 -7.32 15.05
CA PRO A 357 22.21 -7.71 16.37
C PRO A 357 23.37 -8.73 16.28
N GLY A 358 24.52 -8.40 16.89
CA GLY A 358 25.73 -9.22 16.86
C GLY A 358 26.67 -9.00 15.68
N VAL A 359 26.33 -8.11 14.74
CA VAL A 359 27.19 -7.69 13.62
C VAL A 359 27.81 -6.34 13.95
N LEU A 360 29.12 -6.21 13.78
CA LEU A 360 29.85 -4.99 14.08
C LEU A 360 29.90 -4.06 12.85
N THR A 361 29.78 -2.75 13.10
CA THR A 361 30.18 -1.71 12.15
C THR A 361 31.72 -1.66 12.01
N PRO A 362 32.27 -1.00 10.97
CA PRO A 362 33.71 -0.73 10.87
C PRO A 362 34.29 -0.09 12.13
N ALA A 363 33.60 0.89 12.72
CA ALA A 363 34.06 1.60 13.91
C ALA A 363 34.08 0.69 15.14
N GLU A 364 33.04 -0.12 15.36
CA GLU A 364 33.02 -1.06 16.48
C GLU A 364 34.06 -2.17 16.32
N ALA A 365 34.23 -2.68 15.08
CA ALA A 365 35.26 -3.65 14.74
C ALA A 365 36.67 -3.08 14.91
N PHE A 366 36.85 -1.79 14.63
CA PHE A 366 38.10 -1.07 14.82
C PHE A 366 38.55 -1.02 16.29
N GLU A 367 37.63 -1.13 17.24
CA GLU A 367 37.95 -1.18 18.67
C GLU A 367 38.19 -2.61 19.20
N LYS A 368 37.99 -3.64 18.37
CA LYS A 368 38.20 -5.04 18.78
C LYS A 368 39.62 -5.53 18.49
N ARG A 369 40.11 -6.47 19.30
CA ARG A 369 41.42 -7.11 19.16
C ARG A 369 41.32 -8.60 19.46
N ASN A 370 41.83 -9.45 18.56
CA ASN A 370 41.91 -10.90 18.73
C ASN A 370 40.57 -11.58 19.05
N VAL A 371 39.48 -11.10 18.43
CA VAL A 371 38.15 -11.71 18.55
C VAL A 371 37.67 -12.19 17.18
N ARG A 372 36.93 -13.29 17.16
CA ARG A 372 36.14 -13.69 15.99
C ARG A 372 34.86 -12.87 15.99
N ALA A 373 34.58 -12.15 14.91
CA ALA A 373 33.39 -11.32 14.79
C ALA A 373 32.88 -11.32 13.34
N THR A 374 31.61 -10.93 13.19
CA THR A 374 31.02 -10.61 11.90
C THR A 374 30.99 -9.09 11.75
N VAL A 375 31.57 -8.58 10.67
CA VAL A 375 31.61 -7.14 10.34
C VAL A 375 30.82 -6.92 9.07
N GLU A 376 29.93 -5.92 9.08
CA GLU A 376 29.22 -5.47 7.89
C GLU A 376 29.69 -4.07 7.49
N MET A 377 30.08 -3.90 6.23
CA MET A 377 30.58 -2.63 5.75
C MET A 377 30.33 -2.43 4.27
N LYS A 378 30.12 -1.17 3.86
CA LYS A 378 30.18 -0.79 2.45
C LYS A 378 31.64 -0.68 2.03
N VAL A 379 32.01 -1.35 0.94
CA VAL A 379 33.36 -1.28 0.37
C VAL A 379 33.47 0.00 -0.43
N GLN A 380 34.33 0.92 0.01
CA GLN A 380 34.54 2.22 -0.63
C GLN A 380 35.83 2.31 -1.43
N SER A 381 36.77 1.42 -1.18
CA SER A 381 37.92 1.21 -2.06
C SER A 381 38.40 -0.24 -1.99
N THR A 382 39.04 -0.70 -3.06
CA THR A 382 39.66 -2.02 -3.14
C THR A 382 41.12 -1.89 -3.54
N GLY A 383 41.97 -2.83 -3.15
CA GLY A 383 43.37 -2.87 -3.58
C GLY A 383 43.94 -4.27 -3.52
N LYS A 384 45.02 -4.51 -4.26
CA LYS A 384 45.78 -5.78 -4.20
C LYS A 384 47.20 -5.46 -3.78
N GLY A 385 47.75 -6.23 -2.84
CA GLY A 385 49.12 -6.02 -2.36
C GLY A 385 49.65 -7.25 -1.63
N GLY A 386 50.75 -7.80 -2.14
CA GLY A 386 51.30 -9.06 -1.66
C GLY A 386 50.28 -10.21 -1.79
N PRO A 387 50.14 -11.07 -0.77
CA PRO A 387 49.24 -12.22 -0.82
C PRO A 387 47.76 -11.87 -0.54
N PHE A 388 47.40 -10.58 -0.47
CA PHE A 388 46.07 -10.13 -0.05
C PHE A 388 45.34 -9.31 -1.12
N PHE A 389 44.02 -9.46 -1.14
CA PHE A 389 43.08 -8.51 -1.71
C PHE A 389 42.34 -7.77 -0.59
N TYR A 390 42.36 -6.44 -0.63
CA TYR A 390 41.86 -5.57 0.42
C TYR A 390 40.54 -4.94 0.01
N LEU A 391 39.57 -5.02 0.91
CA LEU A 391 38.29 -4.30 0.87
C LEU A 391 38.32 -3.30 2.03
N ASN A 392 38.06 -2.03 1.76
CA ASN A 392 38.21 -0.94 2.72
C ASN A 392 36.89 -0.22 2.97
N SER A 393 36.62 0.12 4.23
CA SER A 393 35.44 0.90 4.62
C SER A 393 35.49 2.36 4.17
N GLU A 394 36.68 2.86 3.84
CA GLU A 394 36.92 4.24 3.43
C GLU A 394 37.44 4.34 1.97
N ARG A 395 37.18 5.48 1.33
CA ARG A 395 37.67 5.75 -0.05
C ARG A 395 39.20 5.78 -0.12
N SER A 396 39.83 6.22 0.97
CA SER A 396 41.28 6.21 1.13
C SER A 396 41.64 5.28 2.28
N PHE A 397 42.33 4.18 1.95
CA PHE A 397 42.82 3.19 2.93
C PHE A 397 43.84 3.75 3.93
N ARG A 398 44.34 4.97 3.71
CA ARG A 398 45.28 5.68 4.60
C ARG A 398 44.59 6.46 5.71
N THR A 399 43.26 6.55 5.69
CA THR A 399 42.51 7.25 6.73
C THR A 399 42.58 6.47 8.04
N LYS A 400 42.69 7.19 9.17
CA LYS A 400 42.83 6.57 10.50
C LYS A 400 41.59 5.78 10.94
N THR A 401 40.44 6.01 10.31
CA THR A 401 39.17 5.36 10.58
C THR A 401 38.91 4.16 9.65
N ASN A 402 39.82 3.87 8.72
CA ASN A 402 39.63 2.78 7.77
C ASN A 402 39.70 1.42 8.47
N PHE A 403 38.64 0.63 8.34
CA PHE A 403 38.64 -0.78 8.65
C PHE A 403 38.84 -1.59 7.36
N THR A 404 39.73 -2.59 7.42
CA THR A 404 40.07 -3.42 6.26
C THR A 404 39.60 -4.86 6.46
N VAL A 405 38.92 -5.40 5.45
CA VAL A 405 38.75 -6.85 5.28
C VAL A 405 39.78 -7.30 4.25
N ALA A 406 40.70 -8.18 4.65
CA ALA A 406 41.78 -8.70 3.83
C ALA A 406 41.53 -10.16 3.46
N ILE A 407 41.35 -10.44 2.17
CA ILE A 407 41.19 -11.78 1.63
C ILE A 407 42.59 -12.35 1.37
N ALA A 408 42.98 -13.39 2.10
CA ALA A 408 44.26 -14.08 1.96
C ALA A 408 44.22 -14.97 0.71
N LEU A 409 44.72 -14.47 -0.41
CA LEU A 409 44.57 -15.11 -1.71
C LEU A 409 45.35 -16.42 -1.84
N ASP A 410 46.40 -16.61 -1.06
CA ASP A 410 47.23 -17.83 -1.10
C ASP A 410 46.65 -18.95 -0.23
N ASP A 411 45.68 -18.63 0.63
CA ASP A 411 44.97 -19.59 1.48
C ASP A 411 43.69 -20.09 0.82
N LEU A 412 43.27 -19.50 -0.31
CA LEU A 412 42.07 -19.91 -1.02
C LEU A 412 42.37 -21.20 -1.80
N PRO A 413 41.73 -22.34 -1.47
CA PRO A 413 41.94 -23.59 -2.21
C PRO A 413 41.45 -23.48 -3.66
N GLU A 414 40.39 -22.71 -3.91
CA GLU A 414 39.82 -22.41 -5.23
C GLU A 414 39.19 -20.99 -5.24
N GLY A 415 38.97 -20.42 -6.44
CA GLY A 415 38.17 -19.20 -6.59
C GLY A 415 38.91 -17.87 -6.41
N LYS A 416 40.24 -17.88 -6.31
CA LYS A 416 41.09 -16.66 -6.27
C LYS A 416 40.80 -15.70 -7.44
N ASP A 417 40.53 -16.24 -8.62
CA ASP A 417 40.24 -15.44 -9.83
C ASP A 417 38.90 -14.70 -9.75
N THR A 418 38.00 -15.12 -8.86
CA THR A 418 36.72 -14.43 -8.64
C THR A 418 36.85 -13.22 -7.72
N VAL A 419 38.02 -12.98 -7.12
CA VAL A 419 38.24 -11.88 -6.18
C VAL A 419 38.68 -10.63 -6.94
N THR A 420 37.70 -9.86 -7.42
CA THR A 420 37.94 -8.65 -8.23
C THR A 420 37.36 -7.40 -7.58
N GLY A 421 37.85 -6.22 -7.98
CA GLY A 421 37.31 -4.94 -7.51
C GLY A 421 35.84 -4.77 -7.89
N GLU A 422 35.47 -5.13 -9.13
CA GLU A 422 34.10 -5.07 -9.64
C GLU A 422 33.10 -5.87 -8.78
N LYS A 423 33.52 -7.01 -8.24
CA LYS A 423 32.67 -7.86 -7.40
C LYS A 423 32.25 -7.17 -6.09
N TYR A 424 33.12 -6.34 -5.51
CA TYR A 424 32.95 -5.84 -4.15
C TYR A 424 32.83 -4.32 -4.04
N LEU A 425 33.45 -3.54 -4.93
CA LEU A 425 33.46 -2.08 -4.86
C LEU A 425 32.04 -1.52 -4.89
N ASN A 426 31.76 -0.56 -4.01
CA ASN A 426 30.46 0.06 -3.78
C ASN A 426 29.35 -0.88 -3.28
N LYS A 427 29.65 -2.15 -3.01
CA LYS A 427 28.70 -3.10 -2.43
C LYS A 427 28.83 -3.18 -0.92
N THR A 428 27.77 -3.61 -0.25
CA THR A 428 27.79 -3.96 1.17
C THR A 428 28.23 -5.41 1.30
N ILE A 429 29.24 -5.64 2.12
CA ILE A 429 29.73 -6.99 2.43
C ILE A 429 29.47 -7.33 3.88
N ARG A 430 29.33 -8.62 4.17
CA ARG A 430 29.36 -9.19 5.51
C ARG A 430 30.47 -10.22 5.60
N ALA A 431 31.45 -9.94 6.45
CA ALA A 431 32.68 -10.70 6.58
C ALA A 431 32.78 -11.27 8.00
N THR A 432 32.97 -12.58 8.14
CA THR A 432 33.16 -13.23 9.44
C THR A 432 34.58 -13.73 9.55
N GLY A 433 35.29 -13.38 10.62
CA GLY A 433 36.68 -13.79 10.76
C GLY A 433 37.34 -13.24 12.02
N MET A 434 38.62 -13.53 12.16
CA MET A 434 39.42 -12.99 13.27
C MET A 434 39.85 -11.55 12.97
N ILE A 435 39.53 -10.64 13.89
CA ILE A 435 40.06 -9.28 13.88
C ILE A 435 41.46 -9.30 14.49
N THR A 436 42.45 -8.92 13.69
CA THR A 436 43.89 -8.94 14.03
C THR A 436 44.49 -7.54 13.87
N GLN A 437 45.55 -7.24 14.64
CA GLN A 437 46.25 -5.96 14.51
C GLN A 437 47.28 -6.03 13.37
N SER A 438 47.34 -4.97 12.57
CA SER A 438 48.41 -4.76 11.58
C SER A 438 49.04 -3.38 11.76
N ASN A 439 50.16 -3.13 11.07
CA ASN A 439 50.85 -1.84 11.11
C ASN A 439 49.97 -0.66 10.63
N ASN A 440 48.92 -0.94 9.84
CA ASN A 440 48.00 0.07 9.30
C ASN A 440 46.64 0.08 10.02
N GLY A 441 46.53 -0.57 11.19
CA GLY A 441 45.31 -0.68 11.97
C GLY A 441 44.73 -2.10 12.04
N PRO A 442 43.63 -2.30 12.78
CA PRO A 442 42.93 -3.57 12.87
C PRO A 442 42.32 -3.97 11.53
N ARG A 443 42.38 -5.26 11.22
CA ARG A 443 41.80 -5.85 10.02
C ARG A 443 41.19 -7.22 10.29
N LEU A 444 40.19 -7.58 9.51
CA LEU A 444 39.61 -8.92 9.51
C LEU A 444 40.19 -9.73 8.35
N ILE A 445 40.72 -10.92 8.62
CA ILE A 445 41.31 -11.78 7.59
C ILE A 445 40.31 -12.85 7.16
N ILE A 446 40.07 -12.95 5.86
CA ILE A 446 39.25 -13.97 5.21
C ILE A 446 40.18 -15.00 4.57
N ARG A 447 40.03 -16.27 4.98
CA ARG A 447 40.76 -17.43 4.44
C ARG A 447 39.87 -18.42 3.70
N ASP A 448 38.54 -18.29 3.83
CA ASP A 448 37.53 -19.03 3.09
C ASP A 448 36.50 -18.03 2.54
N LEU A 449 36.18 -18.09 1.25
CA LEU A 449 35.19 -17.18 0.65
C LEU A 449 33.76 -17.39 1.20
N ASN A 450 33.46 -18.53 1.82
CA ASN A 450 32.18 -18.75 2.51
C ASN A 450 31.96 -17.81 3.69
N ASP A 451 33.05 -17.31 4.29
CA ASP A 451 33.03 -16.33 5.37
C ASP A 451 32.80 -14.89 4.86
N LEU A 452 32.67 -14.67 3.55
CA LEU A 452 32.47 -13.37 2.91
C LEU A 452 31.24 -13.37 2.01
N LYS A 453 30.19 -12.67 2.44
CA LYS A 453 28.94 -12.51 1.67
C LYS A 453 28.86 -11.09 1.10
N VAL A 454 28.39 -10.98 -0.14
CA VAL A 454 28.00 -9.71 -0.75
C VAL A 454 26.49 -9.57 -0.60
N ASN A 455 26.04 -8.60 0.17
CA ASN A 455 24.61 -8.33 0.34
C ASN A 455 24.12 -7.48 -0.85
N PRO A 456 22.93 -7.77 -1.40
CA PRO A 456 22.36 -7.05 -2.54
C PRO A 456 22.08 -5.57 -2.24
#